data_AF-A0A5Q6S3W4-F1
#
_entry.id   AF-A0A5Q6S3W4-F1
#
_cell.length_a   1.000
_cell.length_b   1.000
_cell.length_c   1.000
_cell.angle_alpha   90.00
_cell.angle_beta   90.00
_cell.angle_gamma   90.00
#
_symmetry.space_group_name_H-M   'P 1'
#
loop_
_entity.id
_entity.type
_entity.pdbx_description
1 polymer ?
#
loop_
_entity_poly.entity_id
_entity_poly.type
_entity_poly.pdbx_seq_one_letter_code
_entity_poly.pdbx_strand_id
1 'polypeptide(L)'
;MGLDARYPAVRGVAPDETFPVYSEDGVVIDRTTGMNVTCFLPMRPGAPACYRTPPWPPFTERDRFALASDVFVLHQDHPIPHGIGFDRNRFVLADFGADQGWRTDGRLRFVADLTGDGRGDIVAFGDDGVWVALGDGAGGFAAPARVLEDFGRDAGGWDLVAHPRFVVDVTGDRRADIVGFGDDGVWTARGDGAGGFEPPRFVLADFGRTGGGWDSTRHLRVLADLTGDGCADIVGFGQDSVWVARADGVGGFGPTELGVAGGFAFDDGWRTDVHVRTLADLTGDGRPDIVGFGDDGVWVALNDGTGHFGERRFVLAEYGVAQGWTAATRPRLVADVTGDGRADLIGFRDDGVVVATGDGSGGFGTPTLVLPFFGSATAPVAWDPFLHPRIAADLTGNGGADLLGFAEDGAWALVFGGDGPLGPQLVVHDFGTEQGWRPEVHLRVAADLTGDGRADIVGFGDAGVWVSRNLGEGPRPPLVLSPA
;
A
#
# COMPACT_ATOMS: atom_id res chain seq x y z
N MET A 1 20.19 -11.31 52.55
CA MET A 1 21.20 -12.18 53.19
C MET A 1 21.41 -13.37 52.28
N GLY A 2 22.66 -13.62 51.86
CA GLY A 2 23.04 -14.72 50.97
C GLY A 2 24.04 -14.28 49.90
N LEU A 3 25.30 -14.09 50.30
CA LEU A 3 26.47 -13.92 49.43
C LEU A 3 27.03 -15.31 49.08
N ASP A 4 27.51 -15.47 47.83
CA ASP A 4 28.45 -16.53 47.41
C ASP A 4 29.39 -15.92 46.34
N ALA A 5 30.56 -15.38 46.68
CA ALA A 5 31.85 -15.96 47.14
C ALA A 5 32.85 -16.38 46.04
N ARG A 6 32.84 -15.70 44.87
CA ARG A 6 33.92 -15.82 43.86
C ARG A 6 34.90 -14.65 43.70
N TYR A 7 34.83 -13.59 44.53
CA TYR A 7 35.86 -12.53 44.70
C TYR A 7 36.31 -11.76 43.42
N PRO A 8 37.02 -10.61 43.51
CA PRO A 8 37.37 -9.80 44.69
C PRO A 8 36.68 -8.43 44.69
N ALA A 9 36.69 -7.80 45.86
CA ALA A 9 36.23 -6.43 46.07
C ALA A 9 36.95 -5.44 45.15
N VAL A 10 36.19 -4.66 44.38
CA VAL A 10 36.73 -3.45 43.73
C VAL A 10 36.72 -2.33 44.77
N ARG A 11 37.92 -1.89 45.15
CA ARG A 11 38.15 -0.66 45.91
C ARG A 11 37.53 0.52 45.15
N GLY A 12 36.85 1.41 45.86
CA GLY A 12 36.46 2.71 45.30
C GLY A 12 37.71 3.50 44.91
N VAL A 13 37.72 4.01 43.68
CA VAL A 13 38.76 4.91 43.16
C VAL A 13 38.11 6.25 42.81
N ALA A 14 38.79 7.33 43.17
CA ALA A 14 38.37 8.71 42.94
C ALA A 14 38.45 9.09 41.44
N PRO A 15 37.72 10.13 40.99
CA PRO A 15 37.36 10.32 39.60
C PRO A 15 38.37 11.20 38.84
N ASP A 16 39.58 10.71 38.57
CA ASP A 16 40.52 11.38 37.66
C ASP A 16 41.73 10.51 37.31
N GLU A 17 41.68 9.78 36.19
CA GLU A 17 42.77 9.60 35.21
C GLU A 17 42.43 8.50 34.19
N THR A 18 42.77 8.75 32.92
CA THR A 18 42.40 8.00 31.72
C THR A 18 43.48 7.00 31.29
N PHE A 19 43.15 5.70 31.27
CA PHE A 19 43.79 4.66 30.44
C PHE A 19 42.76 3.57 30.05
N PRO A 20 42.90 2.89 28.90
CA PRO A 20 41.80 2.21 28.23
C PRO A 20 41.52 0.83 28.84
N VAL A 21 40.25 0.58 29.13
CA VAL A 21 39.74 -0.78 29.33
C VAL A 21 39.35 -1.30 27.95
N TYR A 22 39.98 -2.38 27.51
CA TYR A 22 39.58 -3.08 26.28
C TYR A 22 38.20 -3.72 26.49
N SER A 23 37.22 -3.30 25.70
CA SER A 23 36.03 -4.11 25.38
C SER A 23 36.17 -4.62 23.95
N GLU A 24 35.72 -5.84 23.67
CA GLU A 24 35.67 -6.41 22.31
C GLU A 24 34.76 -5.61 21.38
N ASP A 25 33.89 -4.75 21.92
CA ASP A 25 33.05 -3.84 21.17
C ASP A 25 33.78 -2.51 20.93
N GLY A 26 34.38 -2.38 19.74
CA GLY A 26 35.27 -1.30 19.33
C GLY A 26 34.64 0.09 19.12
N VAL A 27 33.92 0.65 20.10
CA VAL A 27 33.45 2.04 20.04
C VAL A 27 33.90 2.81 21.28
N VAL A 28 34.72 3.86 21.07
CA VAL A 28 35.13 4.81 22.10
C VAL A 28 34.52 6.17 21.80
N ILE A 29 33.74 6.71 22.74
CA ILE A 29 33.12 8.03 22.64
C ILE A 29 33.97 9.05 23.40
N ASP A 30 34.53 10.03 22.69
CA ASP A 30 35.20 11.19 23.31
C ASP A 30 34.16 12.18 23.84
N ARG A 31 34.11 12.31 25.16
CA ARG A 31 33.09 13.09 25.87
C ARG A 31 33.30 14.61 25.85
N THR A 32 34.31 15.13 25.16
CA THR A 32 34.58 16.58 25.16
C THR A 32 34.15 17.34 23.91
N THR A 33 33.76 16.69 22.81
CA THR A 33 33.44 17.39 21.55
C THR A 33 32.09 17.06 20.91
N GLY A 34 31.34 16.08 21.42
CA GLY A 34 29.98 15.77 20.93
C GLY A 34 29.91 15.24 19.49
N MET A 35 31.01 14.78 18.91
CA MET A 35 31.00 14.12 17.59
C MET A 35 31.15 12.61 17.74
N ASN A 36 30.31 11.85 17.02
CA ASN A 36 30.47 10.41 16.84
C ASN A 36 31.71 10.16 15.96
N VAL A 37 32.70 9.44 16.48
CA VAL A 37 33.80 8.89 15.68
C VAL A 37 33.53 7.40 15.50
N THR A 38 33.19 6.98 14.29
CA THR A 38 33.09 5.56 13.96
C THR A 38 34.47 5.04 13.63
N CYS A 39 35.00 4.16 14.48
CA CYS A 39 36.20 3.40 14.18
C CYS A 39 35.79 1.97 13.84
N PHE A 40 36.22 1.47 12.68
CA PHE A 40 36.02 0.07 12.32
C PHE A 40 37.28 -0.72 12.67
N LEU A 41 37.11 -1.89 13.29
CA LEU A 41 38.19 -2.86 13.38
C LEU A 41 38.56 -3.31 11.95
N PRO A 42 39.80 -3.08 11.49
CA PRO A 42 40.15 -3.43 10.13
C PRO A 42 40.19 -4.96 9.99
N MET A 43 39.50 -5.50 8.97
CA MET A 43 39.50 -6.94 8.66
C MET A 43 40.88 -7.49 8.23
N ARG A 44 41.96 -6.68 8.25
CA ARG A 44 43.35 -7.09 7.96
C ARG A 44 44.38 -6.27 8.79
N PRO A 45 45.50 -6.88 9.23
CA PRO A 45 46.55 -6.16 9.96
C PRO A 45 47.20 -5.07 9.11
N GLY A 46 47.18 -3.81 9.59
CA GLY A 46 47.93 -2.68 9.02
C GLY A 46 47.14 -1.55 8.37
N ALA A 47 45.80 -1.59 8.35
CA ALA A 47 44.97 -0.48 7.83
C ALA A 47 44.60 0.53 8.95
N PRO A 48 44.58 1.85 8.68
CA PRO A 48 44.21 2.87 9.67
C PRO A 48 42.72 2.83 10.02
N ALA A 49 42.39 3.00 11.31
CA ALA A 49 41.14 2.51 11.92
C ALA A 49 40.01 3.54 12.11
N CYS A 50 40.15 4.81 11.71
CA CYS A 50 39.09 5.81 11.92
C CYS A 50 39.07 6.86 10.79
N TYR A 51 37.88 7.17 10.25
CA TYR A 51 37.68 8.25 9.28
C TYR A 51 36.93 9.42 9.94
N ARG A 52 37.37 10.66 9.70
CA ARG A 52 36.63 11.88 10.08
C ARG A 52 35.79 12.35 8.89
N THR A 53 34.50 12.58 9.09
CA THR A 53 33.66 13.26 8.11
C THR A 53 33.89 14.78 8.15
N PRO A 54 33.77 15.51 7.02
CA PRO A 54 33.94 16.96 7.00
C PRO A 54 32.73 17.69 7.63
N PRO A 55 32.92 18.88 8.22
CA PRO A 55 31.82 19.67 8.78
C PRO A 55 30.90 20.24 7.69
N TRP A 56 29.59 20.15 7.90
CA TRP A 56 28.54 20.74 7.05
C TRP A 56 28.55 22.29 7.18
N PRO A 57 28.20 23.04 6.12
CA PRO A 57 28.18 24.51 6.15
C PRO A 57 27.06 25.05 7.08
N PRO A 58 27.23 26.27 7.64
CA PRO A 58 26.28 26.84 8.60
C PRO A 58 24.96 27.25 7.92
N PHE A 59 23.84 26.74 8.45
CA PHE A 59 22.47 27.06 8.03
C PHE A 59 22.02 28.42 8.61
N THR A 60 21.40 29.27 7.78
CA THR A 60 20.81 30.56 8.18
C THR A 60 19.29 30.47 8.32
N GLU A 61 18.79 30.61 9.55
CA GLU A 61 17.50 31.11 10.06
C GLU A 61 16.16 31.14 9.25
N ARG A 62 15.96 30.44 8.13
CA ARG A 62 14.66 30.49 7.41
C ARG A 62 13.83 29.22 7.24
N ASP A 63 14.31 28.05 7.67
CA ASP A 63 13.52 26.82 7.55
C ASP A 63 13.34 26.17 8.93
N ARG A 64 12.13 26.27 9.49
CA ARG A 64 11.74 25.51 10.68
C ARG A 64 10.99 24.24 10.23
N PHE A 65 11.72 23.13 10.13
CA PHE A 65 11.18 21.81 10.39
C PHE A 65 12.04 21.18 11.50
N ALA A 66 11.40 20.84 12.62
CA ALA A 66 12.04 20.15 13.73
C ALA A 66 12.08 18.65 13.41
N LEU A 67 13.27 18.12 13.09
CA LEU A 67 13.51 16.68 13.12
C LEU A 67 13.90 16.32 14.55
N ALA A 68 13.00 15.62 15.26
CA ALA A 68 13.33 14.93 16.49
C ALA A 68 13.95 13.58 16.11
N SER A 69 15.27 13.48 16.21
CA SER A 69 15.98 12.21 16.23
C SER A 69 16.30 11.86 17.68
N ASP A 70 15.90 10.67 18.13
CA ASP A 70 16.78 9.78 18.91
C ASP A 70 16.17 8.37 18.97
N VAL A 71 16.99 7.38 18.58
CA VAL A 71 16.74 5.94 18.58
C VAL A 71 17.54 5.30 19.71
N PHE A 72 16.97 4.31 20.42
CA PHE A 72 17.71 3.32 21.21
C PHE A 72 17.21 1.91 20.89
N VAL A 73 18.15 0.96 20.75
CA VAL A 73 17.91 -0.50 20.58
C VAL A 73 18.15 -1.24 21.91
N LEU A 74 17.36 -2.29 22.13
CA LEU A 74 16.99 -2.94 23.39
C LEU A 74 17.90 -4.10 23.85
N HIS A 75 17.86 -4.42 25.15
CA HIS A 75 17.52 -5.79 25.63
C HIS A 75 17.36 -5.89 27.17
N GLN A 76 16.14 -6.15 27.64
CA GLN A 76 15.74 -7.36 28.40
C GLN A 76 14.32 -7.19 28.95
N ASP A 77 13.45 -8.16 28.64
CA ASP A 77 12.15 -8.50 29.23
C ASP A 77 11.42 -7.40 30.02
N HIS A 78 10.78 -6.45 29.33
CA HIS A 78 9.54 -5.73 29.71
C HIS A 78 9.09 -4.88 28.50
N PRO A 79 7.77 -4.64 28.31
CA PRO A 79 7.21 -4.15 27.05
C PRO A 79 7.79 -2.79 26.64
N ILE A 80 8.33 -2.73 25.43
CA ILE A 80 8.66 -1.51 24.70
C ILE A 80 7.36 -0.68 24.62
N PRO A 81 7.31 0.58 25.09
CA PRO A 81 6.20 1.46 24.80
C PRO A 81 6.33 1.86 23.32
N HIS A 82 5.57 1.17 22.46
CA HIS A 82 5.48 1.46 21.04
C HIS A 82 4.83 2.82 20.82
N GLY A 83 5.21 3.52 19.75
CA GLY A 83 4.38 4.57 19.16
C GLY A 83 3.03 3.96 18.83
N ILE A 84 2.01 4.32 19.59
CA ILE A 84 0.75 3.58 19.77
C ILE A 84 -0.19 3.74 18.56
N GLY A 85 0.19 3.27 17.38
CA GLY A 85 -0.70 3.19 16.22
C GLY A 85 -1.18 1.79 15.91
N PHE A 86 -0.30 0.80 16.06
CA PHE A 86 -0.53 -0.56 15.63
C PHE A 86 -0.13 -1.58 16.70
N ASP A 87 -0.87 -2.69 16.77
CA ASP A 87 -0.50 -3.87 17.56
C ASP A 87 0.77 -4.53 16.99
N ARG A 88 1.45 -5.34 17.80
CA ARG A 88 2.52 -6.21 17.30
C ARG A 88 1.98 -7.13 16.20
N ASN A 89 2.82 -7.43 15.21
CA ASN A 89 2.47 -8.39 14.17
C ASN A 89 2.11 -9.77 14.78
N ARG A 90 1.00 -10.36 14.34
CA ARG A 90 0.48 -11.64 14.82
C ARG A 90 0.29 -12.59 13.66
N PHE A 91 0.76 -13.82 13.81
CA PHE A 91 0.37 -14.91 12.93
C PHE A 91 -1.07 -15.31 13.24
N VAL A 92 -1.97 -15.19 12.26
CA VAL A 92 -3.41 -15.39 12.47
C VAL A 92 -3.98 -16.57 11.68
N LEU A 93 -3.31 -17.01 10.62
CA LEU A 93 -3.82 -18.08 9.76
C LEU A 93 -2.67 -18.86 9.11
N ALA A 94 -2.70 -20.19 9.23
CA ALA A 94 -1.70 -21.10 8.64
C ALA A 94 -2.08 -21.60 7.24
N ASP A 95 -2.48 -20.68 6.38
CA ASP A 95 -2.79 -20.89 4.96
C ASP A 95 -2.59 -19.55 4.22
N PHE A 96 -2.82 -19.54 2.91
CA PHE A 96 -2.65 -18.38 2.04
C PHE A 96 -1.22 -17.81 1.97
N GLY A 97 -0.23 -18.56 2.48
CA GLY A 97 1.19 -18.23 2.43
C GLY A 97 1.95 -18.91 1.29
N ALA A 98 3.18 -18.45 1.05
CA ALA A 98 4.01 -18.92 -0.06
C ALA A 98 4.38 -20.42 0.07
N ASP A 99 4.58 -20.93 1.28
CA ASP A 99 4.87 -22.35 1.55
C ASP A 99 3.67 -23.26 1.22
N GLN A 100 2.45 -22.71 1.25
CA GLN A 100 1.23 -23.39 0.79
C GLN A 100 0.97 -23.18 -0.71
N GLY A 101 1.90 -22.54 -1.44
CA GLY A 101 1.79 -22.29 -2.88
C GLY A 101 1.10 -20.97 -3.25
N TRP A 102 0.77 -20.11 -2.28
CA TRP A 102 0.17 -18.81 -2.53
C TRP A 102 1.25 -17.75 -2.72
N ARG A 103 1.67 -17.56 -3.96
CA ARG A 103 2.66 -16.56 -4.36
C ARG A 103 2.02 -15.51 -5.28
N THR A 104 2.54 -14.28 -5.27
CA THR A 104 2.01 -13.17 -6.08
C THR A 104 2.10 -13.41 -7.58
N ASP A 105 3.02 -14.26 -8.03
CA ASP A 105 3.21 -14.69 -9.42
C ASP A 105 2.31 -15.88 -9.84
N GLY A 106 1.51 -16.43 -8.92
CA GLY A 106 0.72 -17.63 -9.18
C GLY A 106 -0.76 -17.54 -8.82
N ARG A 107 -1.11 -16.80 -7.76
CA ARG A 107 -2.46 -16.82 -7.16
C ARG A 107 -2.88 -15.45 -6.64
N LEU A 108 -4.14 -15.10 -6.88
CA LEU A 108 -4.75 -13.85 -6.43
C LEU A 108 -5.32 -14.00 -5.02
N ARG A 109 -5.17 -12.95 -4.22
CA ARG A 109 -5.69 -12.82 -2.86
C ARG A 109 -6.21 -11.41 -2.66
N PHE A 110 -7.36 -11.29 -2.04
CA PHE A 110 -8.05 -10.04 -1.73
C PHE A 110 -8.48 -10.04 -0.27
N VAL A 111 -8.67 -8.84 0.27
CA VAL A 111 -9.38 -8.63 1.53
C VAL A 111 -10.60 -7.76 1.20
N ALA A 112 -11.80 -8.28 1.46
CA ALA A 112 -13.07 -7.63 1.10
C ALA A 112 -14.18 -8.08 2.04
N ASP A 113 -15.21 -7.25 2.24
CA ASP A 113 -16.38 -7.60 3.06
C ASP A 113 -17.37 -8.48 2.26
N LEU A 114 -17.49 -9.74 2.67
CA LEU A 114 -18.42 -10.71 2.05
C LEU A 114 -19.74 -10.82 2.79
N THR A 115 -19.81 -10.31 4.01
CA THR A 115 -20.96 -10.50 4.92
C THR A 115 -21.79 -9.23 5.12
N GLY A 116 -21.26 -8.08 4.70
CA GLY A 116 -21.86 -6.77 4.86
C GLY A 116 -21.73 -6.21 6.28
N ASP A 117 -20.78 -6.72 7.07
CA ASP A 117 -20.54 -6.30 8.46
C ASP A 117 -19.50 -5.17 8.59
N GLY A 118 -18.95 -4.71 7.46
CA GLY A 118 -17.98 -3.65 7.35
C GLY A 118 -16.54 -4.10 7.61
N ARG A 119 -16.26 -5.41 7.57
CA ARG A 119 -14.96 -5.98 7.93
C ARG A 119 -14.39 -6.82 6.81
N GLY A 120 -13.08 -6.83 6.68
CA GLY A 120 -12.38 -7.61 5.68
C GLY A 120 -12.39 -9.12 5.95
N ASP A 121 -12.86 -9.89 4.98
CA ASP A 121 -12.65 -11.33 4.83
C ASP A 121 -11.56 -11.60 3.79
N ILE A 122 -10.88 -12.74 3.86
CA ILE A 122 -9.94 -13.15 2.80
C ILE A 122 -10.69 -13.91 1.72
N VAL A 123 -10.52 -13.48 0.47
CA VAL A 123 -10.89 -14.24 -0.74
C VAL A 123 -9.63 -14.58 -1.51
N ALA A 124 -9.44 -15.84 -1.86
CA ALA A 124 -8.27 -16.31 -2.57
C ALA A 124 -8.63 -17.24 -3.74
N PHE A 125 -8.09 -16.93 -4.92
CA PHE A 125 -8.31 -17.72 -6.13
C PHE A 125 -7.20 -18.77 -6.26
N GLY A 126 -7.51 -20.00 -5.87
CA GLY A 126 -6.63 -21.15 -5.98
C GLY A 126 -6.69 -21.82 -7.36
N ASP A 127 -5.91 -22.87 -7.56
CA ASP A 127 -5.99 -23.65 -8.81
C ASP A 127 -7.33 -24.40 -8.91
N ASP A 128 -7.83 -24.92 -7.79
CA ASP A 128 -9.02 -25.77 -7.72
C ASP A 128 -10.32 -25.03 -7.39
N GLY A 129 -10.28 -23.70 -7.27
CA GLY A 129 -11.45 -22.88 -7.02
C GLY A 129 -11.19 -21.65 -6.14
N VAL A 130 -12.28 -21.06 -5.63
CA VAL A 130 -12.24 -19.92 -4.71
C VAL A 130 -12.29 -20.40 -3.27
N TRP A 131 -11.35 -19.90 -2.48
CA TRP A 131 -11.22 -20.14 -1.06
C TRP A 131 -11.54 -18.86 -0.28
N VAL A 132 -12.23 -19.02 0.85
CA VAL A 132 -12.59 -17.91 1.75
C VAL A 132 -12.15 -18.24 3.17
N ALA A 133 -11.64 -17.24 3.88
CA ALA A 133 -11.54 -17.27 5.34
C ALA A 133 -12.22 -16.01 5.90
N LEU A 134 -13.32 -16.23 6.62
CA LEU A 134 -14.13 -15.17 7.21
C LEU A 134 -13.37 -14.48 8.35
N GLY A 135 -13.45 -13.16 8.42
CA GLY A 135 -12.91 -12.36 9.50
C GLY A 135 -13.66 -12.60 10.82
N ASP A 136 -12.94 -12.57 11.94
CA ASP A 136 -13.55 -12.67 13.28
C ASP A 136 -13.92 -11.32 13.90
N GLY A 137 -13.61 -10.22 13.20
CA GLY A 137 -13.78 -8.84 13.65
C GLY A 137 -12.86 -8.37 14.76
N ALA A 138 -11.86 -9.18 15.10
CA ALA A 138 -10.79 -8.86 16.03
C ALA A 138 -9.42 -8.93 15.35
N GLY A 139 -9.36 -8.94 14.01
CA GLY A 139 -8.15 -9.05 13.19
C GLY A 139 -7.64 -10.47 12.97
N GLY A 140 -8.42 -11.49 13.32
CA GLY A 140 -8.17 -12.89 13.00
C GLY A 140 -9.13 -13.41 11.92
N PHE A 141 -8.91 -14.65 11.49
CA PHE A 141 -9.70 -15.30 10.46
C PHE A 141 -10.10 -16.73 10.87
N ALA A 142 -11.26 -17.17 10.40
CA ALA A 142 -11.71 -18.55 10.51
C ALA A 142 -10.83 -19.49 9.65
N ALA A 143 -11.00 -20.81 9.85
CA ALA A 143 -10.33 -21.79 9.00
C ALA A 143 -10.78 -21.62 7.53
N PRO A 144 -9.87 -21.68 6.55
CA PRO A 144 -10.22 -21.52 5.15
C PRO A 144 -11.15 -22.62 4.66
N ALA A 145 -12.10 -22.26 3.79
CA ALA A 145 -12.98 -23.19 3.11
C ALA A 145 -13.01 -22.90 1.61
N ARG A 146 -13.02 -23.96 0.79
CA ARG A 146 -13.30 -23.83 -0.64
C ARG A 146 -14.80 -23.64 -0.82
N VAL A 147 -15.20 -22.46 -1.24
CA VAL A 147 -16.61 -22.06 -1.35
C VAL A 147 -17.15 -22.16 -2.77
N LEU A 148 -16.27 -22.19 -3.78
CA LEU A 148 -16.66 -22.25 -5.19
C LEU A 148 -15.67 -23.07 -6.01
N GLU A 149 -16.16 -23.99 -6.85
CA GLU A 149 -15.35 -24.80 -7.78
C GLU A 149 -15.35 -24.17 -9.18
N ASP A 150 -14.91 -22.92 -9.26
CA ASP A 150 -14.67 -22.18 -10.51
C ASP A 150 -13.65 -21.04 -10.22
N PHE A 151 -13.36 -20.19 -11.20
CA PHE A 151 -12.38 -19.10 -11.10
C PHE A 151 -10.94 -19.54 -10.77
N GLY A 152 -10.66 -20.84 -10.87
CA GLY A 152 -9.35 -21.45 -10.70
C GLY A 152 -8.77 -21.99 -12.02
N ARG A 153 -7.46 -22.25 -12.04
CA ARG A 153 -6.80 -22.83 -13.23
C ARG A 153 -7.36 -24.20 -13.59
N ASP A 154 -7.44 -25.09 -12.60
CA ASP A 154 -7.94 -26.47 -12.73
C ASP A 154 -9.48 -26.53 -12.60
N ALA A 155 -10.08 -25.50 -12.00
CA ALA A 155 -11.53 -25.32 -11.89
C ALA A 155 -11.99 -24.11 -12.72
N GLY A 156 -12.30 -24.34 -14.00
CA GLY A 156 -12.81 -23.33 -14.93
C GLY A 156 -11.79 -22.78 -15.95
N GLY A 157 -10.51 -23.16 -15.85
CA GLY A 157 -9.50 -22.79 -16.86
C GLY A 157 -8.97 -21.36 -16.73
N TRP A 158 -9.02 -20.77 -15.54
CA TRP A 158 -8.68 -19.38 -15.31
C TRP A 158 -7.16 -19.16 -15.24
N ASP A 159 -6.60 -18.46 -16.22
CA ASP A 159 -5.20 -18.08 -16.24
C ASP A 159 -4.95 -16.75 -15.51
N LEU A 160 -3.84 -16.67 -14.77
CA LEU A 160 -3.49 -15.49 -13.97
C LEU A 160 -3.28 -14.24 -14.83
N VAL A 161 -2.63 -14.39 -15.98
CA VAL A 161 -2.28 -13.26 -16.84
C VAL A 161 -3.43 -12.94 -17.77
N ALA A 162 -4.04 -13.95 -18.40
CA ALA A 162 -5.08 -13.73 -19.39
C ALA A 162 -6.43 -13.31 -18.79
N HIS A 163 -6.77 -13.79 -17.59
CA HIS A 163 -8.10 -13.65 -17.00
C HIS A 163 -8.08 -12.88 -15.66
N PRO A 164 -8.21 -11.54 -15.70
CA PRO A 164 -8.42 -10.73 -14.51
C PRO A 164 -9.65 -11.17 -13.72
N ARG A 165 -9.54 -11.14 -12.39
CA ARG A 165 -10.59 -11.45 -11.44
C ARG A 165 -10.59 -10.41 -10.34
N PHE A 166 -11.79 -10.02 -9.92
CA PHE A 166 -12.02 -8.99 -8.91
C PHE A 166 -13.06 -9.45 -7.91
N VAL A 167 -12.99 -8.88 -6.72
CA VAL A 167 -13.94 -9.07 -5.63
C VAL A 167 -14.52 -7.69 -5.32
N VAL A 168 -15.76 -7.43 -5.75
CA VAL A 168 -16.38 -6.10 -5.72
C VAL A 168 -17.91 -6.22 -5.75
N ASP A 169 -18.61 -5.30 -5.10
CA ASP A 169 -20.08 -5.26 -5.11
C ASP A 169 -20.62 -4.78 -6.48
N VAL A 170 -21.34 -5.65 -7.20
CA VAL A 170 -22.01 -5.31 -8.46
C VAL A 170 -23.54 -5.34 -8.33
N THR A 171 -24.04 -5.51 -7.11
CA THR A 171 -25.48 -5.61 -6.80
C THR A 171 -25.98 -4.44 -5.94
N GLY A 172 -25.07 -3.65 -5.36
CA GLY A 172 -25.37 -2.53 -4.46
C GLY A 172 -25.83 -3.00 -3.07
N ASP A 173 -25.59 -4.27 -2.72
CA ASP A 173 -26.04 -4.84 -1.45
C ASP A 173 -25.01 -4.73 -0.32
N ARG A 174 -23.88 -4.05 -0.61
CA ARG A 174 -22.70 -3.81 0.24
C ARG A 174 -21.91 -5.07 0.58
N ARG A 175 -22.02 -6.11 -0.24
CA ARG A 175 -21.22 -7.33 -0.14
C ARG A 175 -20.49 -7.55 -1.44
N ALA A 176 -19.27 -8.03 -1.36
CA ALA A 176 -18.51 -8.24 -2.56
C ALA A 176 -18.98 -9.50 -3.33
N ASP A 177 -19.11 -9.34 -4.65
CA ASP A 177 -19.32 -10.40 -5.61
C ASP A 177 -17.98 -10.73 -6.31
N ILE A 178 -17.93 -11.83 -7.06
CA ILE A 178 -16.82 -12.12 -7.97
C ILE A 178 -17.17 -11.64 -9.37
N VAL A 179 -16.24 -10.91 -9.98
CA VAL A 179 -16.25 -10.60 -11.41
C VAL A 179 -14.99 -11.18 -12.04
N GLY A 180 -15.16 -12.08 -13.00
CA GLY A 180 -14.07 -12.67 -13.77
C GLY A 180 -14.20 -12.35 -15.26
N PHE A 181 -13.11 -11.88 -15.85
CA PHE A 181 -12.98 -11.63 -17.29
C PHE A 181 -12.33 -12.85 -17.95
N GLY A 182 -13.14 -13.79 -18.43
CA GLY A 182 -12.71 -15.07 -18.99
C GLY A 182 -12.34 -15.01 -20.47
N ASP A 183 -12.31 -16.18 -21.11
CA ASP A 183 -12.04 -16.29 -22.55
C ASP A 183 -13.22 -15.76 -23.39
N ASP A 184 -14.45 -16.09 -23.03
CA ASP A 184 -15.67 -15.80 -23.80
C ASP A 184 -16.39 -14.51 -23.38
N GLY A 185 -16.03 -13.95 -22.24
CA GLY A 185 -16.58 -12.69 -21.75
C GLY A 185 -16.53 -12.56 -20.23
N VAL A 186 -17.51 -11.86 -19.65
CA VAL A 186 -17.61 -11.61 -18.21
C VAL A 186 -18.48 -12.66 -17.54
N TRP A 187 -17.95 -13.23 -16.46
CA TRP A 187 -18.64 -14.12 -15.54
C TRP A 187 -18.75 -13.47 -14.18
N THR A 188 -19.91 -13.63 -13.54
CA THR A 188 -20.12 -13.16 -12.16
C THR A 188 -20.55 -14.30 -11.24
N ALA A 189 -20.15 -14.21 -9.98
CA ALA A 189 -20.64 -15.08 -8.90
C ALA A 189 -21.09 -14.18 -7.75
N ARG A 190 -22.38 -14.15 -7.47
CA ARG A 190 -22.93 -13.22 -6.49
C ARG A 190 -22.63 -13.69 -5.06
N GLY A 191 -22.27 -12.77 -4.17
CA GLY A 191 -22.08 -13.07 -2.75
C GLY A 191 -23.39 -13.52 -2.11
N ASP A 192 -23.34 -14.59 -1.32
CA ASP A 192 -24.52 -15.11 -0.60
C ASP A 192 -24.79 -14.42 0.75
N GLY A 193 -23.87 -13.55 1.18
CA GLY A 193 -23.90 -12.84 2.47
C GLY A 193 -23.54 -13.67 3.70
N ALA A 194 -23.10 -14.91 3.50
CA ALA A 194 -22.57 -15.79 4.53
C ALA A 194 -21.10 -16.16 4.31
N GLY A 195 -20.41 -15.46 3.39
CA GLY A 195 -19.02 -15.74 3.00
C GLY A 195 -18.87 -16.69 1.81
N GLY A 196 -19.96 -17.12 1.19
CA GLY A 196 -19.97 -17.95 0.00
C GLY A 196 -20.40 -17.17 -1.24
N PHE A 197 -20.44 -17.87 -2.37
CA PHE A 197 -20.87 -17.34 -3.65
C PHE A 197 -21.88 -18.26 -4.32
N GLU A 198 -22.85 -17.67 -5.00
CA GLU A 198 -23.76 -18.39 -5.89
C GLU A 198 -23.00 -19.00 -7.10
N PRO A 199 -23.57 -20.00 -7.80
CA PRO A 199 -22.97 -20.54 -9.01
C PRO A 199 -22.63 -19.45 -10.05
N PRO A 200 -21.48 -19.55 -10.74
CA PRO A 200 -21.06 -18.55 -11.71
C PRO A 200 -22.05 -18.44 -12.87
N ARG A 201 -22.24 -17.21 -13.37
CA ARG A 201 -23.11 -16.90 -14.50
C ARG A 201 -22.33 -16.12 -15.55
N PHE A 202 -22.43 -16.56 -16.80
CA PHE A 202 -22.01 -15.75 -17.94
C PHE A 202 -23.00 -14.60 -18.12
N VAL A 203 -22.51 -13.36 -18.04
CA VAL A 203 -23.39 -12.18 -18.03
C VAL A 203 -23.15 -11.22 -19.18
N LEU A 204 -21.97 -11.24 -19.81
CA LEU A 204 -21.66 -10.33 -20.91
C LEU A 204 -20.66 -10.95 -21.90
N ALA A 205 -20.99 -10.97 -23.19
CA ALA A 205 -20.14 -11.49 -24.26
C ALA A 205 -19.17 -10.43 -24.82
N ASP A 206 -18.44 -9.78 -23.92
CA ASP A 206 -17.41 -8.78 -24.20
C ASP A 206 -16.40 -8.76 -23.04
N PHE A 207 -15.36 -7.95 -23.10
CA PHE A 207 -14.28 -7.84 -22.11
C PHE A 207 -13.46 -9.13 -21.88
N GLY A 208 -13.78 -10.21 -22.61
CA GLY A 208 -13.08 -11.48 -22.61
C GLY A 208 -11.98 -11.55 -23.65
N ARG A 209 -11.07 -12.50 -23.47
CA ARG A 209 -9.88 -12.65 -24.33
C ARG A 209 -10.24 -12.94 -25.79
N THR A 210 -11.16 -13.86 -26.02
CA THR A 210 -11.70 -14.19 -27.35
C THR A 210 -13.06 -13.52 -27.57
N GLY A 211 -13.90 -13.45 -26.54
CA GLY A 211 -15.15 -12.71 -26.51
C GLY A 211 -14.91 -11.22 -26.27
N GLY A 212 -14.46 -10.51 -27.30
CA GLY A 212 -14.16 -9.08 -27.29
C GLY A 212 -12.71 -8.74 -27.67
N GLY A 213 -11.81 -9.73 -27.69
CA GLY A 213 -10.41 -9.53 -28.12
C GLY A 213 -9.52 -8.86 -27.09
N TRP A 214 -9.85 -8.98 -25.80
CA TRP A 214 -9.13 -8.28 -24.73
C TRP A 214 -7.82 -8.98 -24.36
N ASP A 215 -6.70 -8.27 -24.45
CA ASP A 215 -5.36 -8.79 -24.12
C ASP A 215 -4.83 -8.05 -22.89
N SER A 216 -4.63 -8.74 -21.76
CA SER A 216 -4.13 -8.12 -20.51
C SER A 216 -2.74 -7.52 -20.63
N THR A 217 -1.97 -7.86 -21.67
CA THR A 217 -0.67 -7.23 -21.95
C THR A 217 -0.80 -5.88 -22.67
N ARG A 218 -2.02 -5.50 -23.06
CA ARG A 218 -2.31 -4.28 -23.83
C ARG A 218 -3.44 -3.44 -23.23
N HIS A 219 -4.44 -4.11 -22.70
CA HIS A 219 -5.70 -3.54 -22.27
C HIS A 219 -5.87 -3.69 -20.76
N LEU A 220 -6.51 -2.72 -20.12
CA LEU A 220 -6.85 -2.76 -18.70
C LEU A 220 -8.36 -2.93 -18.55
N ARG A 221 -8.78 -3.66 -17.52
CA ARG A 221 -10.17 -3.76 -17.07
C ARG A 221 -10.17 -3.47 -15.58
N VAL A 222 -11.01 -2.53 -15.16
CA VAL A 222 -11.19 -2.12 -13.77
C VAL A 222 -12.68 -2.00 -13.49
N LEU A 223 -13.05 -2.03 -12.21
CA LEU A 223 -14.43 -1.91 -11.76
C LEU A 223 -14.57 -0.75 -10.79
N ALA A 224 -15.59 0.08 -10.98
CA ALA A 224 -15.93 1.17 -10.07
C ALA A 224 -17.38 1.62 -10.29
N ASP A 225 -18.05 2.13 -9.25
CA ASP A 225 -19.39 2.71 -9.37
C ASP A 225 -19.31 4.08 -10.07
N LEU A 226 -19.67 4.13 -11.36
CA LEU A 226 -19.59 5.35 -12.14
C LEU A 226 -20.84 6.22 -11.99
N THR A 227 -21.92 5.68 -11.43
CA THR A 227 -23.23 6.37 -11.39
C THR A 227 -23.60 6.84 -9.99
N GLY A 228 -22.94 6.32 -8.95
CA GLY A 228 -23.26 6.56 -7.56
C GLY A 228 -24.44 5.72 -7.07
N ASP A 229 -24.76 4.60 -7.73
CA ASP A 229 -25.87 3.71 -7.35
C ASP A 229 -25.45 2.56 -6.42
N GLY A 230 -24.17 2.49 -6.07
CA GLY A 230 -23.57 1.48 -5.21
C GLY A 230 -23.12 0.22 -5.96
N CYS A 231 -23.33 0.13 -7.27
CA CYS A 231 -22.97 -1.04 -8.08
C CYS A 231 -21.73 -0.74 -8.92
N ALA A 232 -20.69 -1.56 -8.84
CA ALA A 232 -19.49 -1.34 -9.63
C ALA A 232 -19.70 -1.67 -11.12
N ASP A 233 -19.50 -0.67 -11.98
CA ASP A 233 -19.52 -0.79 -13.43
C ASP A 233 -18.16 -1.25 -13.96
N ILE A 234 -18.13 -1.80 -15.18
CA ILE A 234 -16.88 -2.14 -15.88
C ILE A 234 -16.36 -0.92 -16.62
N VAL A 235 -15.08 -0.61 -16.46
CA VAL A 235 -14.31 0.28 -17.33
C VAL A 235 -13.16 -0.49 -17.96
N GLY A 236 -13.15 -0.55 -19.28
CA GLY A 236 -12.09 -1.18 -20.06
C GLY A 236 -11.31 -0.18 -20.91
N PHE A 237 -10.02 -0.06 -20.66
CA PHE A 237 -9.09 0.68 -21.52
C PHE A 237 -8.65 -0.24 -22.67
N GLY A 238 -9.38 -0.17 -23.78
CA GLY A 238 -9.30 -1.13 -24.88
C GLY A 238 -8.23 -0.83 -25.92
N GLN A 239 -8.41 -1.42 -27.10
CA GLN A 239 -7.52 -1.26 -28.24
C GLN A 239 -7.58 0.17 -28.79
N ASP A 240 -8.78 0.70 -28.99
CA ASP A 240 -9.06 1.93 -29.72
C ASP A 240 -9.75 3.02 -28.88
N SER A 241 -10.36 2.66 -27.75
CA SER A 241 -11.16 3.55 -26.91
C SER A 241 -11.27 3.04 -25.48
N VAL A 242 -11.86 3.86 -24.61
CA VAL A 242 -12.34 3.41 -23.29
C VAL A 242 -13.80 2.96 -23.46
N TRP A 243 -14.08 1.74 -23.01
CA TRP A 243 -15.38 1.10 -23.08
C TRP A 243 -15.96 0.92 -21.69
N VAL A 244 -17.27 1.08 -21.54
CA VAL A 244 -17.98 0.94 -20.27
C VAL A 244 -19.09 -0.09 -20.41
N ALA A 245 -19.36 -0.87 -19.37
CA ALA A 245 -20.61 -1.61 -19.23
C ALA A 245 -21.14 -1.42 -17.82
N ARG A 246 -22.34 -0.83 -17.72
CA ARG A 246 -22.95 -0.53 -16.42
C ARG A 246 -23.50 -1.76 -15.74
N ALA A 247 -23.35 -1.86 -14.43
CA ALA A 247 -24.00 -2.89 -13.63
C ALA A 247 -25.53 -2.75 -13.70
N ASP A 248 -26.24 -3.88 -13.66
CA ASP A 248 -27.70 -3.89 -13.66
C ASP A 248 -28.32 -3.94 -12.24
N GLY A 249 -27.48 -3.93 -11.20
CA GLY A 249 -27.87 -4.02 -9.80
C GLY A 249 -28.40 -5.40 -9.36
N VAL A 250 -28.31 -6.42 -10.22
CA VAL A 250 -28.72 -7.80 -9.90
C VAL A 250 -27.65 -8.83 -10.24
N GLY A 251 -26.41 -8.37 -10.46
CA GLY A 251 -25.21 -9.17 -10.69
C GLY A 251 -24.86 -9.39 -12.16
N GLY A 252 -25.49 -8.66 -13.09
CA GLY A 252 -25.15 -8.61 -14.50
C GLY A 252 -24.71 -7.22 -14.95
N PHE A 253 -24.49 -7.08 -16.26
CA PHE A 253 -24.10 -5.84 -16.89
C PHE A 253 -24.95 -5.54 -18.12
N GLY A 254 -25.18 -4.25 -18.37
CA GLY A 254 -25.76 -3.75 -19.61
C GLY A 254 -24.85 -3.94 -20.84
N PRO A 255 -25.29 -3.49 -22.02
CA PRO A 255 -24.46 -3.54 -23.22
C PRO A 255 -23.17 -2.72 -23.05
N THR A 256 -22.12 -3.12 -23.76
CA THR A 256 -20.89 -2.33 -23.87
C THR A 256 -21.16 -1.03 -24.62
N GLU A 257 -20.82 0.09 -24.01
CA GLU A 257 -21.00 1.45 -24.49
C GLU A 257 -19.64 2.17 -24.61
N LEU A 258 -19.55 3.12 -25.52
CA LEU A 258 -18.34 3.94 -25.67
C LEU A 258 -18.25 4.92 -24.50
N GLY A 259 -17.24 4.77 -23.63
CA GLY A 259 -17.00 5.68 -22.50
C GLY A 259 -16.24 6.93 -22.92
N VAL A 260 -15.08 6.77 -23.56
CA VAL A 260 -14.26 7.85 -24.14
C VAL A 260 -13.72 7.40 -25.48
N ALA A 261 -13.91 8.22 -26.52
CA ALA A 261 -13.32 8.00 -27.83
C ALA A 261 -11.79 8.18 -27.78
N GLY A 262 -11.06 7.09 -27.96
CA GLY A 262 -9.61 7.06 -27.89
C GLY A 262 -9.06 7.62 -26.59
N GLY A 263 -7.87 8.20 -26.68
CA GLY A 263 -7.29 9.05 -25.67
C GLY A 263 -6.56 8.35 -24.52
N PHE A 264 -6.98 7.14 -24.16
CA PHE A 264 -6.38 6.30 -23.11
C PHE A 264 -6.17 4.83 -23.56
N ALA A 265 -6.32 4.59 -24.86
CA ALA A 265 -6.32 3.26 -25.45
C ALA A 265 -4.95 2.87 -26.03
N PHE A 266 -4.81 1.60 -26.38
CA PHE A 266 -3.55 1.08 -26.90
C PHE A 266 -3.12 1.75 -28.22
N ASP A 267 -4.04 2.01 -29.14
CA ASP A 267 -3.78 2.65 -30.43
C ASP A 267 -3.33 4.11 -30.28
N ASP A 268 -3.65 4.75 -29.16
CA ASP A 268 -3.18 6.10 -28.80
C ASP A 268 -1.78 6.11 -28.17
N GLY A 269 -1.14 4.94 -28.03
CA GLY A 269 0.20 4.81 -27.46
C GLY A 269 0.25 4.44 -25.98
N TRP A 270 -0.90 4.26 -25.31
CA TRP A 270 -0.91 3.84 -23.91
C TRP A 270 -0.49 2.37 -23.77
N ARG A 271 0.26 2.06 -22.72
CA ARG A 271 0.88 0.74 -22.50
C ARG A 271 0.74 0.37 -21.03
N THR A 272 0.39 -0.88 -20.74
CA THR A 272 0.12 -1.34 -19.37
C THR A 272 1.38 -1.46 -18.51
N ASP A 273 2.54 -1.63 -19.14
CA ASP A 273 3.85 -1.73 -18.51
C ASP A 273 4.60 -0.39 -18.40
N VAL A 274 4.09 0.68 -19.02
CA VAL A 274 4.73 2.02 -19.03
C VAL A 274 3.86 3.07 -18.34
N HIS A 275 2.58 3.11 -18.70
CA HIS A 275 1.65 4.18 -18.35
C HIS A 275 0.65 3.71 -17.29
N VAL A 276 0.42 4.56 -16.28
CA VAL A 276 -0.58 4.30 -15.24
C VAL A 276 -1.90 4.90 -15.67
N ARG A 277 -2.99 4.13 -15.58
CA ARG A 277 -4.38 4.58 -15.76
C ARG A 277 -5.19 4.06 -14.59
N THR A 278 -5.96 4.93 -13.96
CA THR A 278 -6.79 4.61 -12.79
C THR A 278 -8.06 5.43 -12.80
N LEU A 279 -8.95 5.10 -11.86
CA LEU A 279 -10.19 5.81 -11.59
C LEU A 279 -10.09 6.46 -10.20
N ALA A 280 -10.52 7.72 -10.07
CA ALA A 280 -10.59 8.43 -8.79
C ALA A 280 -11.52 9.65 -8.88
N ASP A 281 -12.23 9.99 -7.81
CA ASP A 281 -13.12 11.17 -7.79
C ASP A 281 -12.30 12.47 -7.67
N LEU A 282 -12.23 13.26 -8.74
CA LEU A 282 -11.49 14.52 -8.78
C LEU A 282 -12.37 15.74 -8.47
N THR A 283 -13.68 15.55 -8.36
CA THR A 283 -14.66 16.63 -8.25
C THR A 283 -15.37 16.66 -6.89
N GLY A 284 -15.29 15.58 -6.13
CA GLY A 284 -15.93 15.40 -4.82
C GLY A 284 -17.41 15.05 -4.95
N ASP A 285 -17.83 14.49 -6.08
CA ASP A 285 -19.23 14.15 -6.36
C ASP A 285 -19.58 12.68 -6.03
N GLY A 286 -18.60 11.92 -5.54
CA GLY A 286 -18.69 10.52 -5.18
C GLY A 286 -18.53 9.55 -6.35
N ARG A 287 -18.30 10.06 -7.58
CA ARG A 287 -18.13 9.24 -8.77
C ARG A 287 -16.72 9.38 -9.31
N PRO A 288 -16.04 8.28 -9.67
CA PRO A 288 -14.67 8.37 -10.09
C PRO A 288 -14.55 8.82 -11.55
N ASP A 289 -13.56 9.67 -11.79
CA ASP A 289 -13.08 10.14 -13.08
C ASP A 289 -11.90 9.30 -13.58
N ILE A 290 -11.56 9.40 -14.86
CA ILE A 290 -10.34 8.78 -15.39
C ILE A 290 -9.14 9.68 -15.11
N VAL A 291 -8.08 9.10 -14.56
CA VAL A 291 -6.74 9.68 -14.45
C VAL A 291 -5.74 8.82 -15.21
N GLY A 292 -4.99 9.42 -16.13
CA GLY A 292 -3.93 8.77 -16.88
C GLY A 292 -2.62 9.53 -16.79
N PHE A 293 -1.55 8.83 -16.42
CA PHE A 293 -0.18 9.33 -16.45
C PHE A 293 0.51 8.89 -17.75
N GLY A 294 0.53 9.80 -18.73
CA GLY A 294 1.08 9.59 -20.06
C GLY A 294 2.59 9.89 -20.16
N ASP A 295 3.07 10.02 -21.38
CA ASP A 295 4.46 10.42 -21.64
C ASP A 295 4.73 11.87 -21.23
N ASP A 296 3.82 12.79 -21.56
CA ASP A 296 3.98 14.23 -21.41
C ASP A 296 3.45 14.79 -20.08
N GLY A 297 2.65 14.00 -19.35
CA GLY A 297 2.12 14.37 -18.05
C GLY A 297 0.79 13.71 -17.74
N VAL A 298 -0.08 14.42 -17.03
CA VAL A 298 -1.38 13.90 -16.55
C VAL A 298 -2.51 14.33 -17.47
N TRP A 299 -3.28 13.33 -17.89
CA TRP A 299 -4.52 13.46 -18.65
C TRP A 299 -5.69 12.98 -17.80
N VAL A 300 -6.83 13.67 -17.91
CA VAL A 300 -8.06 13.30 -17.19
C VAL A 300 -9.25 13.28 -18.12
N ALA A 301 -10.27 12.49 -17.82
CA ALA A 301 -11.60 12.62 -18.39
C ALA A 301 -12.63 12.53 -17.26
N LEU A 302 -13.45 13.59 -17.12
CA LEU A 302 -14.40 13.67 -16.02
C LEU A 302 -15.63 12.84 -16.28
N ASN A 303 -16.11 12.14 -15.27
CA ASN A 303 -17.37 11.43 -15.28
C ASN A 303 -18.52 12.45 -15.35
N ASP A 304 -19.50 12.19 -16.22
CA ASP A 304 -20.64 13.08 -16.41
C ASP A 304 -21.84 12.76 -15.50
N GLY A 305 -21.68 11.75 -14.63
CA GLY A 305 -22.70 11.26 -13.71
C GLY A 305 -23.67 10.25 -14.30
N THR A 306 -23.52 9.89 -15.59
CA THR A 306 -24.41 8.94 -16.27
C THR A 306 -23.75 7.59 -16.56
N GLY A 307 -22.53 7.38 -16.07
CA GLY A 307 -21.67 6.25 -16.41
C GLY A 307 -20.79 6.49 -17.65
N HIS A 308 -20.75 7.72 -18.17
CA HIS A 308 -19.89 8.13 -19.28
C HIS A 308 -18.90 9.20 -18.83
N PHE A 309 -17.97 9.55 -19.71
CA PHE A 309 -16.95 10.55 -19.44
C PHE A 309 -16.94 11.64 -20.52
N GLY A 310 -16.61 12.87 -20.12
CA GLY A 310 -16.34 13.98 -21.01
C GLY A 310 -15.05 13.81 -21.81
N GLU A 311 -14.73 14.82 -22.63
CA GLU A 311 -13.50 14.83 -23.40
C GLU A 311 -12.25 14.77 -22.49
N ARG A 312 -11.22 14.05 -22.96
CA ARG A 312 -9.94 14.05 -22.24
C ARG A 312 -9.29 15.42 -22.25
N ARG A 313 -8.63 15.78 -21.16
CA ARG A 313 -7.93 17.06 -20.97
C ARG A 313 -6.53 16.81 -20.44
N PHE A 314 -5.55 17.50 -21.00
CA PHE A 314 -4.22 17.59 -20.41
C PHE A 314 -4.27 18.60 -19.28
N VAL A 315 -3.94 18.18 -18.06
CA VAL A 315 -4.11 19.03 -16.86
C VAL A 315 -2.81 19.35 -16.14
N LEU A 316 -1.75 18.57 -16.35
CA LEU A 316 -0.50 18.79 -15.65
C LEU A 316 0.71 18.28 -16.45
N ALA A 317 1.68 19.15 -16.73
CA ALA A 317 2.94 18.81 -17.40
C ALA A 317 4.01 18.29 -16.44
N GLU A 318 3.62 17.34 -15.60
CA GLU A 318 4.47 16.67 -14.61
C GLU A 318 3.94 15.24 -14.39
N TYR A 319 4.64 14.39 -13.64
CA TYR A 319 4.26 12.99 -13.40
C TYR A 319 4.26 12.08 -14.64
N GLY A 320 4.69 12.55 -15.82
CA GLY A 320 4.79 11.74 -17.03
C GLY A 320 6.16 11.08 -17.21
N VAL A 321 6.22 10.14 -18.15
CA VAL A 321 7.44 9.37 -18.44
C VAL A 321 8.58 10.28 -18.89
N ALA A 322 8.30 11.30 -19.71
CA ALA A 322 9.28 12.26 -20.18
C ALA A 322 9.87 13.12 -19.05
N GLN A 323 9.16 13.26 -17.93
CA GLN A 323 9.65 13.91 -16.70
C GLN A 323 10.36 12.92 -15.74
N GLY A 324 10.59 11.67 -16.17
CA GLY A 324 11.32 10.65 -15.43
C GLY A 324 10.46 9.77 -14.52
N TRP A 325 9.14 9.82 -14.67
CA TRP A 325 8.22 9.03 -13.87
C TRP A 325 7.96 7.67 -14.48
N THR A 326 8.64 6.66 -13.95
CA THR A 326 8.46 5.26 -14.33
C THR A 326 8.18 4.41 -13.10
N ALA A 327 7.56 3.24 -13.28
CA ALA A 327 7.36 2.28 -12.19
C ALA A 327 8.69 1.88 -11.51
N ALA A 328 9.80 1.89 -12.25
CA ALA A 328 11.12 1.51 -11.77
C ALA A 328 11.83 2.58 -10.93
N THR A 329 11.38 3.83 -11.01
CA THR A 329 12.10 4.97 -10.41
C THR A 329 11.21 5.79 -9.48
N ARG A 330 9.99 6.11 -9.92
CA ARG A 330 9.10 7.06 -9.25
C ARG A 330 7.66 6.55 -9.31
N PRO A 331 7.27 5.66 -8.40
CA PRO A 331 5.89 5.20 -8.31
C PRO A 331 4.94 6.36 -8.02
N ARG A 332 3.68 6.20 -8.41
CA ARG A 332 2.61 7.19 -8.32
C ARG A 332 1.36 6.55 -7.74
N LEU A 333 0.65 7.30 -6.92
CA LEU A 333 -0.65 6.94 -6.38
C LEU A 333 -1.64 8.09 -6.65
N VAL A 334 -2.93 7.76 -6.58
CA VAL A 334 -4.02 8.73 -6.62
C VAL A 334 -4.93 8.43 -5.44
N ALA A 335 -5.07 9.38 -4.53
CA ALA A 335 -5.90 9.26 -3.33
C ALA A 335 -6.16 10.65 -2.74
N ASP A 336 -7.25 10.82 -1.98
CA ASP A 336 -7.51 12.04 -1.22
C ASP A 336 -6.61 12.08 0.01
N VAL A 337 -5.52 12.85 -0.03
CA VAL A 337 -4.61 13.01 1.13
C VAL A 337 -4.85 14.33 1.86
N THR A 338 -5.86 15.09 1.43
CA THR A 338 -6.26 16.34 2.08
C THR A 338 -7.50 16.19 2.95
N GLY A 339 -8.23 15.09 2.80
CA GLY A 339 -9.48 14.79 3.51
C GLY A 339 -10.65 15.63 3.02
N ASP A 340 -10.61 16.11 1.77
CA ASP A 340 -11.62 17.00 1.21
C ASP A 340 -12.59 16.33 0.23
N GLY A 341 -12.53 15.00 0.15
CA GLY A 341 -13.34 14.13 -0.68
C GLY A 341 -12.86 14.03 -2.12
N ARG A 342 -11.71 14.61 -2.46
CA ARG A 342 -11.19 14.66 -3.83
C ARG A 342 -9.81 14.06 -3.91
N ALA A 343 -9.55 13.30 -4.96
CA ALA A 343 -8.26 12.68 -5.17
C ALA A 343 -7.18 13.72 -5.50
N ASP A 344 -6.01 13.50 -4.90
CA ASP A 344 -4.76 14.18 -5.18
C ASP A 344 -3.80 13.24 -5.91
N LEU A 345 -2.79 13.80 -6.57
CA LEU A 345 -1.71 13.01 -7.15
C LEU A 345 -0.55 12.94 -6.18
N ILE A 346 -0.11 11.72 -5.87
CA ILE A 346 1.01 11.46 -4.98
C ILE A 346 2.12 10.84 -5.81
N GLY A 347 3.35 11.34 -5.63
CA GLY A 347 4.52 10.79 -6.28
C GLY A 347 5.67 10.60 -5.33
N PHE A 348 6.40 9.51 -5.52
CA PHE A 348 7.62 9.23 -4.76
C PHE A 348 8.82 9.57 -5.64
N ARG A 349 9.37 10.77 -5.45
CA ARG A 349 10.63 11.18 -6.09
C ARG A 349 11.82 10.66 -5.30
N ASP A 350 13.02 10.92 -5.84
CA ASP A 350 14.26 10.57 -5.17
C ASP A 350 14.41 11.33 -3.84
N ASP A 351 13.94 12.59 -3.80
CA ASP A 351 13.99 13.50 -2.66
C ASP A 351 12.82 13.36 -1.67
N GLY A 352 11.81 12.54 -1.96
CA GLY A 352 10.70 12.24 -1.07
C GLY A 352 9.31 12.27 -1.72
N VAL A 353 8.28 12.47 -0.90
CA VAL A 353 6.88 12.52 -1.36
C VAL A 353 6.55 13.91 -1.89
N VAL A 354 6.05 13.94 -3.12
CA VAL A 354 5.38 15.10 -3.70
C VAL A 354 3.89 14.88 -3.83
N VAL A 355 3.13 15.95 -3.63
CA VAL A 355 1.68 15.96 -3.80
C VAL A 355 1.29 17.11 -4.72
N ALA A 356 0.43 16.82 -5.71
CA ALA A 356 -0.31 17.83 -6.45
C ALA A 356 -1.78 17.75 -6.04
N THR A 357 -2.23 18.78 -5.33
CA THR A 357 -3.58 18.82 -4.75
C THR A 357 -4.65 19.01 -5.81
N GLY A 358 -5.76 18.26 -5.71
CA GLY A 358 -6.91 18.38 -6.60
C GLY A 358 -7.66 19.71 -6.42
N ASP A 359 -7.93 20.41 -7.53
CA ASP A 359 -8.60 21.72 -7.50
C ASP A 359 -10.13 21.65 -7.43
N GLY A 360 -10.70 20.44 -7.50
CA GLY A 360 -12.14 20.18 -7.47
C GLY A 360 -12.88 20.38 -8.79
N SER A 361 -12.15 20.66 -9.87
CA SER A 361 -12.67 20.78 -11.24
C SER A 361 -11.98 19.81 -12.22
N GLY A 362 -11.32 18.80 -11.68
CA GLY A 362 -10.51 17.84 -12.43
C GLY A 362 -9.09 18.27 -12.74
N GLY A 363 -8.64 19.42 -12.24
CA GLY A 363 -7.26 19.88 -12.37
C GLY A 363 -6.48 19.66 -11.08
N PHE A 364 -5.17 19.94 -11.16
CA PHE A 364 -4.25 19.81 -10.03
C PHE A 364 -3.39 21.05 -9.88
N GLY A 365 -3.08 21.41 -8.64
CA GLY A 365 -2.12 22.46 -8.33
C GLY A 365 -0.68 22.09 -8.70
N THR A 366 0.23 23.04 -8.51
CA THR A 366 1.67 22.79 -8.66
C THR A 366 2.12 21.71 -7.67
N PRO A 367 2.84 20.66 -8.10
CA PRO A 367 3.35 19.64 -7.18
C PRO A 367 4.28 20.25 -6.13
N THR A 368 4.04 19.92 -4.87
CA THR A 368 4.85 20.39 -3.74
C THR A 368 5.54 19.21 -3.05
N LEU A 369 6.80 19.38 -2.66
CA LEU A 369 7.47 18.41 -1.79
C LEU A 369 6.86 18.57 -0.40
N VAL A 370 6.06 17.58 0.02
CA VAL A 370 5.39 17.60 1.32
C VAL A 370 6.26 16.98 2.40
N LEU A 371 7.18 16.09 2.01
CA LEU A 371 7.98 15.33 2.96
C LEU A 371 9.27 14.75 2.33
N PRO A 372 10.47 14.98 2.91
CA PRO A 372 11.71 14.37 2.46
C PRO A 372 11.92 12.93 2.99
N PHE A 373 10.94 12.06 2.76
CA PHE A 373 10.93 10.63 3.13
C PHE A 373 10.14 9.81 2.09
N PHE A 374 10.17 8.47 2.15
CA PHE A 374 9.61 7.56 1.12
C PHE A 374 10.23 7.65 -0.28
N GLY A 375 11.34 8.39 -0.42
CA GLY A 375 12.07 8.56 -1.66
C GLY A 375 13.28 7.65 -1.78
N SER A 376 13.73 7.41 -3.01
CA SER A 376 14.86 6.50 -3.29
C SER A 376 16.20 6.99 -2.70
N ALA A 377 16.35 8.29 -2.46
CA ALA A 377 17.55 8.93 -1.93
C ALA A 377 17.29 9.67 -0.59
N THR A 378 16.26 9.27 0.16
CA THR A 378 15.96 9.83 1.48
C THR A 378 16.77 9.15 2.59
N ALA A 379 16.79 9.78 3.77
CA ALA A 379 17.40 9.24 4.98
C ALA A 379 16.39 9.29 6.15
N PRO A 380 16.49 8.40 7.16
CA PRO A 380 17.48 7.32 7.31
C PRO A 380 17.22 6.10 6.41
N VAL A 381 16.07 6.03 5.74
CA VAL A 381 15.66 4.91 4.88
C VAL A 381 15.66 5.34 3.41
N ALA A 382 16.27 4.51 2.56
CA ALA A 382 16.23 4.63 1.10
C ALA A 382 15.18 3.70 0.50
N TRP A 383 14.23 4.25 -0.26
CA TRP A 383 13.04 3.53 -0.69
C TRP A 383 13.13 3.01 -2.13
N ASP A 384 13.72 1.83 -2.30
CA ASP A 384 13.69 1.09 -3.57
C ASP A 384 12.25 0.85 -4.11
N PRO A 385 11.93 1.29 -5.36
CA PRO A 385 10.63 1.08 -6.01
C PRO A 385 10.15 -0.37 -6.12
N PHE A 386 11.07 -1.32 -6.26
CA PHE A 386 10.75 -2.73 -6.45
C PHE A 386 10.68 -3.52 -5.14
N LEU A 387 11.47 -3.14 -4.14
CA LEU A 387 11.56 -3.88 -2.88
C LEU A 387 10.65 -3.32 -1.77
N HIS A 388 10.34 -2.03 -1.83
CA HIS A 388 9.63 -1.32 -0.77
C HIS A 388 8.27 -0.79 -1.25
N PRO A 389 7.20 -1.61 -1.23
CA PRO A 389 5.87 -1.15 -1.60
C PRO A 389 5.41 0.03 -0.72
N ARG A 390 4.65 0.94 -1.33
CA ARG A 390 3.96 2.06 -0.67
C ARG A 390 2.50 2.02 -1.09
N ILE A 391 1.62 2.25 -0.13
CA ILE A 391 0.17 2.14 -0.26
C ILE A 391 -0.45 3.39 0.36
N ALA A 392 -1.53 3.88 -0.25
CA ALA A 392 -2.40 4.89 0.35
C ALA A 392 -3.60 4.18 0.99
N ALA A 393 -3.91 4.51 2.25
CA ALA A 393 -5.03 3.92 2.98
C ALA A 393 -5.45 4.87 4.12
N ASP A 394 -6.72 4.92 4.47
CA ASP A 394 -7.17 5.67 5.65
C ASP A 394 -6.73 4.95 6.93
N LEU A 395 -5.71 5.46 7.62
CA LEU A 395 -5.20 4.90 8.87
C LEU A 395 -5.83 5.57 10.10
N THR A 396 -6.61 6.64 9.92
CA THR A 396 -7.17 7.45 11.01
C THR A 396 -8.69 7.34 11.14
N GLY A 397 -9.37 6.92 10.09
CA GLY A 397 -10.83 6.88 9.97
C GLY A 397 -11.42 8.27 9.69
N ASN A 398 -10.62 9.21 9.15
CA ASN A 398 -11.07 10.56 8.84
C ASN A 398 -11.61 10.70 7.40
N GLY A 399 -11.57 9.61 6.61
CA GLY A 399 -12.01 9.56 5.22
C GLY A 399 -10.93 9.97 4.21
N GLY A 400 -9.81 10.54 4.68
CA GLY A 400 -8.62 10.81 3.87
C GLY A 400 -7.64 9.65 3.94
N ALA A 401 -6.88 9.45 2.86
CA ALA A 401 -5.79 8.49 2.81
C ALA A 401 -4.53 9.03 3.47
N ASP A 402 -3.85 8.16 4.20
CA ASP A 402 -2.51 8.28 4.72
C ASP A 402 -1.54 7.42 3.89
N LEU A 403 -0.24 7.48 4.16
CA LEU A 403 0.75 6.59 3.53
C LEU A 403 1.23 5.51 4.48
N LEU A 404 1.23 4.29 3.98
CA LEU A 404 1.91 3.13 4.56
C LEU A 404 2.98 2.66 3.59
N GLY A 405 4.21 2.47 4.05
CA GLY A 405 5.26 1.88 3.24
C GLY A 405 6.08 0.84 4.00
N PHE A 406 6.53 -0.18 3.29
CA PHE A 406 7.25 -1.31 3.85
C PHE A 406 8.73 -1.21 3.46
N ALA A 407 9.55 -0.74 4.40
CA ALA A 407 10.99 -0.55 4.24
C ALA A 407 11.77 -1.85 4.49
N GLU A 408 13.08 -1.73 4.71
CA GLU A 408 13.93 -2.85 5.12
C GLU A 408 13.64 -3.29 6.56
N ASP A 409 13.51 -2.32 7.46
CA ASP A 409 13.38 -2.48 8.91
C ASP A 409 11.93 -2.66 9.40
N GLY A 410 10.94 -2.38 8.55
CA GLY A 410 9.54 -2.68 8.81
C GLY A 410 8.54 -1.76 8.12
N ALA A 411 7.33 -1.67 8.66
CA ALA A 411 6.25 -0.83 8.16
C ALA A 411 6.30 0.58 8.75
N TRP A 412 6.39 1.58 7.89
CA TRP A 412 6.36 2.99 8.21
C TRP A 412 5.02 3.62 7.82
N ALA A 413 4.47 4.46 8.69
CA ALA A 413 3.27 5.23 8.43
C ALA A 413 3.56 6.74 8.41
N LEU A 414 2.90 7.46 7.51
CA LEU A 414 2.78 8.91 7.51
C LEU A 414 1.29 9.24 7.46
N VAL A 415 0.82 9.90 8.51
CA VAL A 415 -0.55 10.42 8.56
C VAL A 415 -0.56 11.80 7.93
N PHE A 416 -1.48 12.02 6.98
CA PHE A 416 -1.71 13.34 6.39
C PHE A 416 -2.70 14.15 7.24
N GLY A 417 -2.66 15.48 7.09
CA GLY A 417 -3.50 16.39 7.87
C GLY A 417 -2.99 16.64 9.30
N GLY A 418 -3.89 17.14 10.16
CA GLY A 418 -3.57 17.53 11.54
C GLY A 418 -3.75 16.42 12.58
N ASP A 419 -4.17 15.23 12.16
CA ASP A 419 -4.63 14.15 13.03
C ASP A 419 -3.50 13.19 13.47
N GLY A 420 -2.28 13.42 12.99
CA GLY A 420 -1.11 12.57 13.24
C GLY A 420 0.16 13.31 13.67
N PRO A 421 1.27 12.58 13.86
CA PRO A 421 2.56 13.16 14.18
C PRO A 421 3.08 13.95 12.97
N LEU A 422 3.91 14.97 13.23
CA LEU A 422 4.46 15.85 12.18
C LEU A 422 5.46 15.17 11.21
N GLY A 423 5.62 13.84 11.27
CA GLY A 423 6.49 13.10 10.37
C GLY A 423 6.32 11.57 10.45
N PRO A 424 6.96 10.84 9.52
CA PRO A 424 6.87 9.38 9.40
C PRO A 424 7.34 8.63 10.62
N GLN A 425 6.68 7.51 10.91
CA GLN A 425 6.99 6.66 12.06
C GLN A 425 7.08 5.20 11.63
N LEU A 426 8.11 4.50 12.12
CA LEU A 426 8.16 3.05 12.08
C LEU A 426 7.12 2.52 13.06
N VAL A 427 5.99 2.04 12.53
CA VAL A 427 4.83 1.62 13.32
C VAL A 427 4.84 0.12 13.62
N VAL A 428 5.50 -0.68 12.77
CA VAL A 428 5.66 -2.13 12.98
C VAL A 428 7.06 -2.55 12.55
N HIS A 429 7.85 -3.14 13.45
CA HIS A 429 9.17 -3.73 13.17
C HIS A 429 9.06 -5.10 12.48
N ASP A 430 8.23 -5.18 11.45
CA ASP A 430 7.97 -6.36 10.62
C ASP A 430 7.39 -5.90 9.27
N PHE A 431 7.05 -6.83 8.38
CA PHE A 431 6.61 -6.57 7.01
C PHE A 431 7.68 -5.99 6.08
N GLY A 432 8.90 -5.81 6.57
CA GLY A 432 10.06 -5.32 5.82
C GLY A 432 10.95 -6.42 5.26
N THR A 433 11.88 -6.02 4.38
CA THR A 433 12.73 -6.99 3.67
C THR A 433 13.73 -7.69 4.58
N GLU A 434 14.16 -7.10 5.70
CA GLU A 434 15.02 -7.77 6.68
C GLU A 434 14.29 -8.91 7.42
N GLN A 435 12.96 -8.83 7.53
CA GLN A 435 12.13 -9.90 8.09
C GLN A 435 11.73 -10.97 7.06
N GLY A 436 12.24 -10.87 5.83
CA GLY A 436 12.01 -11.87 4.77
C GLY A 436 10.89 -11.52 3.78
N TRP A 437 10.23 -10.37 3.93
CA TRP A 437 9.17 -9.97 3.00
C TRP A 437 9.73 -9.59 1.62
N ARG A 438 9.06 -10.01 0.55
CA ARG A 438 9.54 -9.91 -0.84
C ARG A 438 8.34 -9.65 -1.75
N PRO A 439 8.24 -8.51 -2.45
CA PRO A 439 7.07 -8.18 -3.29
C PRO A 439 6.74 -9.23 -4.37
N GLU A 440 7.75 -9.89 -4.91
CA GLU A 440 7.64 -10.96 -5.90
C GLU A 440 7.16 -12.31 -5.33
N VAL A 441 6.95 -12.40 -4.02
CA VAL A 441 6.45 -13.61 -3.34
C VAL A 441 5.22 -13.30 -2.50
N HIS A 442 5.34 -12.25 -1.69
CA HIS A 442 4.47 -11.89 -0.58
C HIS A 442 3.60 -10.69 -0.93
N LEU A 443 2.31 -10.84 -0.70
CA LEU A 443 1.35 -9.74 -0.79
C LEU A 443 1.26 -9.02 0.55
N ARG A 444 1.21 -7.68 0.53
CA ARG A 444 0.91 -6.82 1.68
C ARG A 444 -0.18 -5.85 1.27
N VAL A 445 -1.21 -5.73 2.09
CA VAL A 445 -2.36 -4.84 1.85
C VAL A 445 -2.74 -4.12 3.13
N ALA A 446 -3.49 -3.04 2.98
CA ALA A 446 -4.14 -2.34 4.07
C ALA A 446 -5.66 -2.53 3.95
N ALA A 447 -6.33 -2.96 5.01
CA ALA A 447 -7.77 -3.21 5.02
C ALA A 447 -8.32 -3.12 6.45
N ASP A 448 -9.56 -2.63 6.63
CA ASP A 448 -10.22 -2.62 7.93
C ASP A 448 -10.75 -4.03 8.27
N LEU A 449 -10.16 -4.69 9.25
CA LEU A 449 -10.56 -6.01 9.74
C LEU A 449 -11.44 -5.94 10.99
N THR A 450 -11.69 -4.75 11.52
CA THR A 450 -12.39 -4.56 12.81
C THR A 450 -13.71 -3.80 12.66
N GLY A 451 -13.90 -3.12 11.53
CA GLY A 451 -15.06 -2.30 11.22
C GLY A 451 -15.02 -0.95 11.93
N ASP A 452 -13.81 -0.46 12.25
CA ASP A 452 -13.60 0.79 12.97
C ASP A 452 -13.27 1.98 12.06
N GLY A 453 -13.29 1.75 10.74
CA GLY A 453 -13.01 2.71 9.68
C GLY A 453 -11.52 2.92 9.43
N ARG A 454 -10.63 2.19 10.10
CA ARG A 454 -9.18 2.34 9.96
C ARG A 454 -8.57 1.10 9.35
N ALA A 455 -7.66 1.29 8.41
CA ALA A 455 -6.97 0.16 7.81
C ALA A 455 -5.95 -0.46 8.77
N ASP A 456 -6.03 -1.78 8.91
CA ASP A 456 -5.04 -2.67 9.50
C ASP A 456 -4.02 -3.10 8.45
N ILE A 457 -2.87 -3.64 8.87
CA ILE A 457 -1.87 -4.22 7.98
C ILE A 457 -2.11 -5.73 7.88
N VAL A 458 -2.29 -6.23 6.65
CA VAL A 458 -2.40 -7.66 6.35
C VAL A 458 -1.26 -8.07 5.44
N GLY A 459 -0.47 -9.05 5.87
CA GLY A 459 0.61 -9.63 5.07
C GLY A 459 0.43 -11.12 4.86
N PHE A 460 0.52 -11.55 3.61
CA PHE A 460 0.55 -12.96 3.21
C PHE A 460 2.01 -13.39 3.07
N GLY A 461 2.59 -13.92 4.15
CA GLY A 461 4.00 -14.31 4.26
C GLY A 461 4.28 -15.74 3.78
N ASP A 462 5.43 -16.30 4.13
CA ASP A 462 5.80 -17.68 3.75
C ASP A 462 4.85 -18.70 4.37
N ALA A 463 4.74 -18.69 5.71
CA ALA A 463 3.98 -19.69 6.46
C ALA A 463 2.45 -19.48 6.49
N GLY A 464 1.98 -18.29 6.11
CA GLY A 464 0.56 -17.93 6.16
C GLY A 464 0.31 -16.43 6.35
N VAL A 465 -0.82 -16.07 6.95
CA VAL A 465 -1.27 -14.69 7.11
C VAL A 465 -0.84 -14.11 8.45
N TRP A 466 -0.33 -12.88 8.37
CA TRP A 466 0.13 -12.05 9.47
C TRP A 466 -0.68 -10.75 9.49
N VAL A 467 -1.11 -10.33 10.68
CA VAL A 467 -1.89 -9.11 10.88
C VAL A 467 -1.27 -8.25 11.97
N SER A 468 -1.18 -6.96 11.69
CA SER A 468 -0.95 -5.92 12.70
C SER A 468 -2.14 -4.96 12.66
N ARG A 469 -2.89 -4.93 13.77
CA ARG A 469 -4.13 -4.16 13.86
C ARG A 469 -3.85 -2.71 14.16
N ASN A 470 -4.57 -1.80 13.53
CA ASN A 470 -4.60 -0.40 13.86
C ASN A 470 -5.44 -0.22 15.14
N LEU A 471 -4.83 0.38 16.16
CA LEU A 471 -5.46 0.56 17.47
C LEU A 471 -6.29 1.86 17.55
N GLY A 472 -6.32 2.66 16.48
CA GLY A 472 -6.99 3.97 16.45
C GLY A 472 -6.34 5.04 17.33
N GLU A 473 -5.25 4.67 17.99
CA GLU A 473 -4.41 5.61 18.72
C GLU A 473 -3.41 6.31 17.79
N GLY A 474 -3.23 5.83 16.55
CA GLY A 474 -2.33 6.39 15.53
C GLY A 474 -0.88 6.54 16.02
N PRO A 475 0.09 6.90 15.17
CA PRO A 475 1.41 7.26 15.68
C PRO A 475 1.35 8.63 16.40
N ARG A 476 0.60 8.79 17.50
CA ARG A 476 0.49 10.07 18.23
C ARG A 476 1.86 10.45 18.83
N PRO A 477 2.21 11.75 18.84
CA PRO A 477 3.25 12.25 19.72
C PRO A 477 2.95 11.83 21.17
N PRO A 478 3.96 11.56 22.02
CA PRO A 478 3.72 11.21 23.41
C PRO A 478 2.85 12.28 24.07
N LEU A 479 1.85 11.84 24.84
CA LEU A 479 1.11 12.70 25.75
C LEU A 479 2.12 13.40 26.66
N VAL A 480 2.33 14.69 26.43
CA VAL A 480 3.07 15.54 27.37
C VAL A 480 2.20 15.65 28.61
N LEU A 481 2.41 14.74 29.57
CA LEU A 481 1.95 14.94 30.93
C LEU A 481 2.67 16.19 31.43
N SER A 482 1.92 17.30 31.45
CA SER A 482 2.39 18.53 32.08
C SER A 482 2.63 18.20 33.56
N PRO A 483 3.84 18.41 34.10
CA PRO A 483 4.06 18.28 35.53
C PRO A 483 3.17 19.29 36.25
N ALA A 484 2.36 18.81 37.19
CA ALA A 484 1.55 19.63 38.08
C ALA A 484 2.41 20.41 39.09
#